data_AF-A0A841LHW8-F1
#
_entry.id   AF-A0A841LHW8-F1
#
_cell.length_a   1.000
_cell.length_b   1.000
_cell.length_c   1.000
_cell.angle_alpha   90.00
_cell.angle_beta   90.00
_cell.angle_gamma   90.00
#
_symmetry.space_group_name_H-M   'P 1'
#
loop_
_entity.id
_entity.type
_entity.pdbx_description
1 polymer ?
#
loop_
_entity_poly.entity_id
_entity_poly.type
_entity_poly.pdbx_seq_one_letter_code
_entity_poly.pdbx_strand_id
1 'polypeptide(L)' 'MTLTGGRLIDRFEKRDGEWRIKHRKTILDWNRDQPTAETWCLGMFNPADPRIIMGQRGTGDESYNRF' A
#
# COMPACT_ATOMS: atom_id res chain seq x y z
N MET A 1 9.35 -5.15 0.46
CA MET A 1 7.92 -5.52 0.40
C MET A 1 7.81 -6.86 1.12
N THR A 2 6.74 -7.09 1.89
CA THR A 2 6.57 -8.34 2.63
C THR A 2 5.50 -9.17 1.94
N LEU A 3 5.81 -10.44 1.64
CA LEU A 3 4.83 -11.42 1.20
C LEU A 3 4.37 -12.22 2.43
N THR A 4 3.07 -12.25 2.67
CA THR A 4 2.50 -12.99 3.80
C THR A 4 1.55 -14.05 3.27
N GLY A 5 1.73 -15.28 3.75
CA GLY A 5 0.77 -16.36 3.54
C GLY A 5 -0.12 -16.54 4.75
N GLY A 6 -1.39 -16.81 4.52
CA GLY A 6 -2.34 -17.05 5.58
C GLY A 6 -3.65 -17.66 5.09
N ARG A 7 -4.47 -18.06 6.05
CA ARG A 7 -5.80 -18.63 5.84
C ARG A 7 -6.87 -17.64 6.25
N LEU A 8 -7.89 -17.53 5.41
CA LEU A 8 -9.11 -16.76 5.68
C LEU A 8 -10.25 -17.73 5.96
N ILE A 9 -10.81 -17.64 7.16
CA ILE A 9 -12.00 -18.40 7.56
C ILE A 9 -13.15 -17.42 7.62
N ASP A 10 -13.97 -17.44 6.57
CA ASP A 10 -15.10 -16.55 6.40
C ASP A 10 -16.42 -17.26 6.70
N ARG A 11 -17.24 -16.62 7.53
CA ARG A 11 -18.64 -16.95 7.68
C ARG A 11 -19.45 -15.96 6.86
N PHE A 12 -20.09 -16.46 5.81
CA PHE A 12 -20.98 -15.65 4.97
C PHE A 12 -22.42 -15.69 5.49
N GLU A 13 -23.18 -14.65 5.19
CA GLU A 13 -24.63 -14.68 5.29
C GLU A 13 -25.26 -13.95 4.11
N LYS A 14 -26.45 -14.38 3.73
CA LYS A 14 -27.21 -13.75 2.64
C LYS A 14 -28.13 -12.68 3.24
N ARG A 15 -27.97 -11.43 2.82
CA ARG A 15 -28.79 -10.28 3.23
C ARG A 15 -29.41 -9.66 1.99
N ASP A 16 -30.73 -9.52 1.97
CA ASP A 16 -31.45 -8.91 0.84
C ASP A 16 -31.10 -9.50 -0.54
N GLY A 17 -30.83 -10.81 -0.59
CA GLY A 17 -30.43 -11.48 -1.82
C GLY A 17 -28.92 -11.55 -2.08
N GLU A 18 -28.10 -10.82 -1.34
CA GLU A 18 -26.65 -10.69 -1.56
C GLU A 18 -25.84 -11.44 -0.51
N TRP A 19 -24.75 -12.10 -0.93
CA TRP A 19 -23.79 -12.71 0.00
C TRP A 19 -22.85 -11.66 0.57
N ARG A 20 -22.74 -11.62 1.90
CA ARG A 20 -21.82 -10.73 2.62
C ARG A 20 -21.00 -11.51 3.64
N ILE A 21 -19.80 -11.04 3.94
CA ILE A 21 -18.97 -11.59 5.03
C ILE A 21 -19.55 -11.10 6.35
N LYS A 22 -20.12 -12.02 7.14
CA LYS A 22 -20.61 -11.74 8.49
C LYS A 22 -19.46 -11.66 9.49
N HIS A 23 -18.48 -12.54 9.33
CA HIS A 23 -17.31 -12.62 10.20
C HIS A 23 -16.13 -13.21 9.43
N ARG A 24 -14.93 -12.65 9.65
CA ARG A 24 -13.67 -13.13 9.10
C ARG A 24 -12.68 -13.39 10.23
N LYS A 25 -12.10 -14.58 10.25
CA LYS A 25 -10.92 -14.89 11.06
C LYS A 25 -9.74 -15.08 10.11
N THR A 26 -8.69 -14.29 10.31
CA THR A 26 -7.45 -14.37 9.53
C THR A 26 -6.38 -15.05 10.38
N ILE A 27 -5.78 -16.11 9.86
CA ILE A 27 -4.64 -16.80 10.45
C ILE A 27 -3.44 -16.52 9.55
N LEU A 28 -2.41 -15.88 10.09
CA LEU A 28 -1.16 -15.65 9.37
C LEU A 28 -0.23 -16.82 9.65
N ASP A 29 0.16 -17.54 8.61
CA ASP A 29 0.94 -18.77 8.74
C ASP A 29 2.44 -18.50 8.58
N TRP A 30 2.82 -17.58 7.68
CA TRP A 30 4.22 -17.22 7.45
C TRP A 30 4.35 -15.83 6.80
N ASN A 31 5.51 -15.19 7.00
CA ASN A 31 5.91 -13.97 6.31
C ASN A 31 7.30 -14.15 5.68
N ARG A 32 7.52 -13.51 4.54
CA ARG A 32 8.83 -13.38 3.90
C ARG A 32 9.05 -11.92 3.55
N ASP A 33 10.06 -11.33 4.15
CA ASP A 33 10.55 -10.03 3.73
C ASP A 33 11.42 -10.20 2.49
N GLN A 34 11.12 -9.42 1.45
CA GLN A 34 11.92 -9.35 0.24
C GLN A 34 12.30 -7.89 -0.02
N PRO A 35 13.48 -7.64 -0.62
CA PRO A 35 13.82 -6.32 -1.12
C PRO A 35 12.68 -5.78 -1.98
N THR A 36 12.32 -4.51 -1.79
CA THR A 36 11.37 -3.83 -2.68
C THR A 36 11.98 -3.77 -4.08
N ALA A 37 11.40 -4.51 -5.03
CA ALA A 37 11.75 -4.39 -6.45
C ALA A 37 11.03 -3.22 -7.13
N GLU A 38 9.96 -2.71 -6.51
CA GLU A 38 9.22 -1.55 -7.01
C GLU A 38 9.91 -0.26 -6.55
N THR A 39 10.49 0.45 -7.51
CA THR A 39 10.96 1.83 -7.40
C THR A 39 9.92 2.77 -8.01
N TRP A 40 10.06 4.08 -7.82
CA TRP A 40 9.04 5.04 -8.27
C TRP A 40 8.91 5.01 -9.80
N CYS A 41 7.68 4.74 -10.27
CA CYS A 41 7.38 4.55 -11.70
C CYS A 41 8.35 3.58 -12.39
N LEU A 42 8.58 2.39 -11.80
CA LEU A 42 9.49 1.37 -12.33
C LEU A 42 10.94 1.88 -12.53
N GLY A 43 11.35 2.86 -11.73
CA GLY A 43 12.69 3.44 -11.76
C GLY A 43 12.80 4.69 -12.63
N MET A 44 11.70 5.17 -13.22
CA MET A 44 11.69 6.44 -13.95
C MET A 44 11.94 7.64 -13.03
N PHE A 45 11.53 7.56 -11.77
CA PHE A 45 11.87 8.58 -10.78
C PHE A 45 12.88 8.00 -9.80
N ASN A 46 14.02 8.68 -9.68
CA ASN A 46 15.02 8.41 -8.67
C ASN A 46 14.91 9.49 -7.58
N PRO A 47 14.35 9.17 -6.39
CA PRO A 47 14.30 10.10 -5.26
C PRO A 47 15.63 10.71 -4.83
N ALA A 48 16.75 10.06 -5.16
CA ALA A 48 18.09 10.55 -4.85
C ALA A 48 18.65 11.51 -5.93
N ASP A 49 17.96 11.69 -7.07
CA ASP A 49 18.37 12.66 -8.08
C ASP A 49 18.09 14.08 -7.58
N PRO A 50 19.09 14.98 -7.51
CA PRO A 50 18.93 16.32 -6.96
C PRO A 50 17.97 17.23 -7.75
N ARG A 51 17.59 16.84 -8.97
CA ARG A 51 16.60 17.56 -9.79
C ARG A 51 15.16 17.20 -9.43
N ILE A 52 14.95 16.14 -8.65
CA ILE A 52 13.64 15.72 -8.18
C ILE A 52 13.31 16.52 -6.92
N ILE A 53 12.32 17.40 -7.04
CA ILE A 53 11.81 18.16 -5.89
C ILE A 53 10.85 17.26 -5.12
N MET A 54 11.27 16.83 -3.93
CA MET A 54 10.40 16.11 -3.00
C MET A 54 9.49 17.07 -2.27
N GLY A 55 8.20 16.76 -2.25
CA GLY A 55 7.25 17.50 -1.46
C GLY A 55 7.61 17.47 0.03
N GLN A 56 7.33 18.57 0.72
CA GLN A 56 7.53 18.69 2.16
C GLN A 56 6.28 19.22 2.83
N ARG A 57 6.16 19.02 4.15
CA ARG A 57 4.99 19.56 4.86
C ARG A 57 5.18 21.04 5.13
N GLY A 58 4.11 21.82 4.95
CA GLY A 58 4.07 23.24 5.29
C GLY A 58 4.52 24.16 4.16
N THR A 59 4.79 25.41 4.48
CA THR A 59 5.05 26.49 3.49
C THR A 59 6.39 26.36 2.77
N GLY A 60 7.23 25.39 3.14
CA GLY A 60 8.44 25.05 2.39
C GLY A 60 8.15 24.23 1.13
N ASP A 61 6.95 23.67 0.97
CA ASP A 61 6.60 22.90 -0.22
C ASP A 61 6.56 23.79 -1.46
N GLU A 62 7.05 23.26 -2.59
CA GLU A 62 7.11 23.99 -3.85
C GLU A 62 5.71 24.42 -4.34
N SER A 63 4.64 23.73 -3.92
CA SER A 63 3.27 24.15 -4.23
C SER A 63 2.88 25.53 -3.65
N TYR A 64 3.63 26.05 -2.66
CA TYR A 64 3.45 27.41 -2.14
C TYR A 64 4.23 28.47 -2.93
N ASN A 65 5.19 28.08 -3.79
CA ASN A 65 5.85 29.00 -4.70
C ASN A 65 4.88 29.33 -5.84
N ARG A 66 4.47 30.60 -5.90
CA ARG A 66 3.63 31.12 -6.98
C ARG A 66 4.54 31.54 -8.14
N PHE A 67 4.21 31.10 -9.36
CA PHE A 67 4.87 31.51 -10.60
C PHE A 67 4.77 33.02 -10.85
#